data_AF-A0A524FQ02-F1
#
_entry.id   AF-A0A524FQ02-F1
#
_cell.length_a   1.000
_cell.length_b   1.000
_cell.length_c   1.000
_cell.angle_alpha   90.00
_cell.angle_beta   90.00
_cell.angle_gamma   90.00
#
_symmetry.space_group_name_H-M   'P 1'
#
loop_
_entity.id
_entity.type
_entity.pdbx_description
1 polymer ?
#
loop_
_entity_poly.entity_id
_entity_poly.type
_entity_poly.pdbx_seq_one_letter_code
_entity_poly.pdbx_strand_id
1 'polypeptide(L)'
;MRIFRVLNVKILIISDGKYGDRAILVIKKKFPEAELIILEEEDPTIFLDEVILKNDVELAIENADLLISYVRHPDVVMEISSRGKPTILAINLGLGFLNQSLELNPKIIMPISMCNALPDTGIDEIDRYFEKFGNPIYKIKLEYTENNVPIIKNAELIVESPCGASNASIDLILGKEVTPDTFNLFAINIRQECREPVSVLLSHDEMSESSAVKHLLNLLEAIEKEDPSLFLPNTPLGEYAGKRREEFKTKNLKQLF
;
A
#
# COMPACT_ATOMS: atom_id res chain seq x y z
N MET A 1 -4.62 -23.31 -23.53
CA MET A 1 -4.79 -23.60 -22.09
C MET A 1 -3.51 -23.19 -21.38
N ARG A 2 -3.42 -21.96 -20.87
CA ARG A 2 -2.25 -21.51 -20.11
C ARG A 2 -2.29 -22.19 -18.75
N ILE A 3 -1.36 -23.09 -18.51
CA ILE A 3 -1.15 -23.71 -17.21
C ILE A 3 -0.71 -22.58 -16.28
N PHE A 4 -1.60 -22.13 -15.38
CA PHE A 4 -1.23 -21.26 -14.28
C PHE A 4 -0.33 -22.05 -13.34
N ARG A 5 0.96 -22.08 -13.65
CA ARG A 5 1.98 -22.46 -12.68
C ARG A 5 1.87 -21.40 -11.58
N VAL A 6 1.46 -21.80 -10.38
CA VAL A 6 1.56 -20.96 -9.17
C VAL A 6 3.06 -20.73 -8.95
N LEU A 7 3.58 -19.70 -9.62
CA LEU A 7 4.95 -19.24 -9.51
C LEU A 7 4.98 -18.49 -8.18
N ASN A 8 5.54 -19.13 -7.16
CA ASN A 8 5.79 -18.52 -5.87
C ASN A 8 6.81 -17.39 -6.11
N VAL A 9 6.38 -16.13 -5.99
CA VAL A 9 7.25 -14.97 -6.19
C VAL A 9 8.12 -14.82 -4.95
N LYS A 10 9.45 -14.89 -5.12
CA LYS A 10 10.42 -14.63 -4.05
C LYS A 10 10.61 -13.13 -3.89
N ILE A 11 10.13 -12.60 -2.77
CA ILE A 11 10.15 -11.17 -2.49
C ILE A 11 11.31 -10.87 -1.53
N LEU A 12 12.22 -10.00 -1.92
CA LEU A 12 13.22 -9.45 -1.02
C LEU A 12 12.84 -8.02 -0.65
N ILE A 13 12.60 -7.80 0.64
CA ILE A 13 12.42 -6.47 1.21
C ILE A 13 13.79 -5.98 1.66
N ILE A 14 14.22 -4.81 1.17
CA ILE A 14 15.48 -4.18 1.54
C ILE A 14 15.16 -2.90 2.30
N SER A 15 15.71 -2.72 3.49
CA SER A 15 15.42 -1.59 4.37
C SER A 15 16.70 -1.04 4.98
N ASP A 16 16.69 0.25 5.33
CA ASP A 16 17.72 0.90 6.17
C ASP A 16 17.37 0.85 7.68
N GLY A 17 16.33 0.10 8.04
CA GLY A 17 15.88 -0.10 9.41
C GLY A 17 14.78 0.86 9.88
N LYS A 18 14.39 1.88 9.10
CA LYS A 18 13.27 2.77 9.50
C LYS A 18 11.88 2.21 9.18
N TYR A 19 11.77 1.46 8.08
CA TYR A 19 10.50 0.95 7.57
C TYR A 19 10.62 -0.53 7.17
N GLY A 20 9.49 -1.18 6.93
CA GLY A 20 9.46 -2.56 6.40
C GLY A 20 9.38 -3.68 7.44
N ASP A 21 9.59 -3.39 8.72
CA ASP A 21 9.50 -4.35 9.84
C ASP A 21 8.09 -4.98 9.98
N ARG A 22 7.03 -4.16 9.89
CA ARG A 22 5.65 -4.65 9.83
C ARG A 22 5.31 -5.25 8.48
N ALA A 23 5.89 -4.71 7.41
CA ALA A 23 5.59 -5.15 6.06
C ALA A 23 5.99 -6.61 5.85
N ILE A 24 7.16 -7.04 6.32
CA ILE A 24 7.59 -8.42 6.19
C ILE A 24 6.66 -9.41 6.91
N LEU A 25 6.14 -9.04 8.10
CA LEU A 25 5.23 -9.91 8.87
C LEU A 25 3.89 -10.12 8.15
N VAL A 26 3.44 -9.11 7.42
CA VAL A 26 2.19 -9.13 6.66
C VAL A 26 2.38 -9.83 5.33
N ILE A 27 3.43 -9.46 4.59
CA ILE A 27 3.77 -10.02 3.27
C ILE A 27 4.03 -11.53 3.37
N LYS A 28 4.74 -12.00 4.41
CA LYS A 28 5.02 -13.43 4.65
C LYS A 28 3.76 -14.29 4.75
N LYS A 29 2.61 -13.73 5.15
CA LYS A 29 1.35 -14.49 5.23
C LYS A 29 0.85 -14.93 3.84
N LYS A 30 1.17 -14.16 2.80
CA LYS A 30 0.75 -14.43 1.41
C LYS A 30 1.90 -14.87 0.51
N PHE A 31 3.13 -14.48 0.83
CA PHE A 31 4.37 -14.87 0.16
C PHE A 31 5.36 -15.42 1.20
N PRO A 32 5.28 -16.72 1.54
CA PRO A 32 6.07 -17.30 2.64
C PRO A 32 7.59 -17.24 2.44
N GLU A 33 8.05 -17.18 1.19
CA GLU A 33 9.46 -17.04 0.81
C GLU A 33 9.94 -15.57 0.83
N ALA A 34 9.12 -14.64 1.33
CA ALA A 34 9.55 -13.26 1.47
C ALA A 34 10.64 -13.13 2.54
N GLU A 35 11.68 -12.35 2.26
CA GLU A 35 12.80 -12.11 3.15
C GLU A 35 12.98 -10.60 3.41
N LEU A 36 13.59 -10.27 4.54
CA LEU A 36 13.94 -8.89 4.90
C LEU A 36 15.45 -8.83 5.15
N ILE A 37 16.12 -7.92 4.46
CA ILE A 37 17.50 -7.52 4.72
C ILE A 37 17.49 -6.08 5.22
N ILE A 38 18.23 -5.84 6.30
CA ILE A 38 18.47 -4.51 6.85
C ILE A 38 19.90 -4.11 6.52
N LEU A 39 20.04 -3.05 5.75
CA LEU A 39 21.30 -2.39 5.44
C LEU A 39 21.65 -1.40 6.55
N GLU A 40 22.92 -1.03 6.61
CA GLU A 40 23.36 0.07 7.47
C GLU A 40 22.74 1.39 6.96
N GLU A 41 22.26 2.22 7.90
CA GLU A 41 21.65 3.51 7.58
C GLU A 41 22.74 4.51 7.19
N GLU A 42 22.69 4.98 5.95
CA GLU A 42 23.53 6.07 5.46
C GLU A 42 22.83 7.43 5.67
N ASP A 43 23.61 8.50 5.90
CA ASP A 43 23.07 9.85 6.01
C ASP A 43 22.54 10.31 4.64
N PRO A 44 21.23 10.55 4.48
CA PRO A 44 20.64 10.90 3.19
C PRO A 44 21.07 12.28 2.66
N THR A 45 21.82 13.06 3.45
CA THR A 45 22.35 14.38 3.06
C THR A 45 23.75 14.32 2.47
N ILE A 46 24.39 13.15 2.50
CA ILE A 46 25.76 12.93 2.00
C ILE A 46 25.67 12.25 0.63
N PHE A 47 26.56 12.60 -0.28
CA PHE A 47 26.76 11.85 -1.52
C PHE A 47 27.78 10.76 -1.27
N LEU A 48 27.46 9.52 -1.66
CA LEU A 48 28.37 8.40 -1.52
C LEU A 48 29.21 8.28 -2.78
N ASP A 49 30.54 8.31 -2.64
CA ASP A 49 31.46 8.15 -3.78
C ASP A 49 31.35 6.74 -4.38
N GLU A 50 31.16 5.71 -3.54
CA GLU A 50 30.97 4.32 -3.94
C GLU A 50 30.00 3.64 -2.97
N VAL A 51 29.01 2.92 -3.50
CA VAL A 51 28.10 2.09 -2.72
C VAL A 51 28.53 0.63 -2.88
N ILE A 52 29.01 0.03 -1.78
CA ILE A 52 29.43 -1.38 -1.77
C ILE A 52 28.39 -2.19 -1.00
N LEU A 53 27.64 -3.02 -1.73
CA LEU A 53 26.74 -4.00 -1.12
C LEU A 53 27.54 -5.22 -0.65
N LYS A 54 27.26 -5.71 0.56
CA LYS A 54 27.88 -6.92 1.08
C LYS A 54 27.47 -8.13 0.23
N ASN A 55 28.35 -9.13 0.11
CA ASN A 55 28.14 -10.31 -0.75
C ASN A 55 26.84 -11.08 -0.46
N ASP A 56 26.40 -11.11 0.80
CA ASP A 56 25.14 -11.72 1.21
C ASP A 56 23.93 -10.95 0.68
N VAL A 57 24.00 -9.61 0.65
CA VAL A 57 22.98 -8.74 0.05
C VAL A 57 22.90 -8.96 -1.46
N GLU A 58 24.05 -8.99 -2.14
CA GLU A 58 24.12 -9.26 -3.59
C GLU A 58 23.49 -10.60 -3.93
N LEU A 59 23.87 -11.66 -3.22
CA LEU A 59 23.32 -13.00 -3.41
C LEU A 59 21.80 -13.04 -3.17
N ALA A 60 21.30 -12.30 -2.18
CA ALA A 60 19.86 -12.21 -1.93
C ALA A 60 19.13 -11.51 -3.08
N ILE A 61 19.68 -10.40 -3.60
CA ILE A 61 19.14 -9.68 -4.75
C ILE A 61 19.09 -10.59 -5.99
N GLU A 62 20.17 -11.32 -6.26
CA GLU A 62 20.24 -12.25 -7.39
C GLU A 62 19.17 -13.34 -7.32
N ASN A 63 18.87 -13.84 -6.11
CA ASN A 63 17.90 -14.91 -5.88
C ASN A 63 16.44 -14.45 -5.78
N ALA A 64 16.19 -13.15 -5.69
CA ALA A 64 14.85 -12.59 -5.62
C ALA A 64 14.20 -12.45 -7.01
N ASP A 65 12.88 -12.61 -7.05
CA ASP A 65 12.05 -12.32 -8.23
C ASP A 65 11.54 -10.87 -8.20
N LEU A 66 11.28 -10.34 -7.00
CA LEU A 66 10.78 -9.00 -6.75
C LEU A 66 11.56 -8.33 -5.61
N LEU A 67 11.99 -7.10 -5.81
CA LEU A 67 12.53 -6.24 -4.76
C LEU A 67 11.48 -5.24 -4.27
N ILE A 68 11.41 -5.04 -2.95
CA ILE A 68 10.67 -3.93 -2.34
C ILE A 68 11.68 -3.12 -1.53
N SER A 69 12.00 -1.92 -2.02
CA SER A 69 12.98 -1.05 -1.36
C SER A 69 12.30 -0.05 -0.44
N TYR A 70 12.64 -0.13 0.84
CA TYR A 70 12.40 0.87 1.89
C TYR A 70 13.66 1.66 2.24
N VAL A 71 14.71 1.59 1.41
CA VAL A 71 15.94 2.36 1.60
C VAL A 71 15.69 3.82 1.24
N ARG A 72 16.12 4.75 2.08
CA ARG A 72 15.93 6.20 1.86
C ARG A 72 17.04 6.87 1.08
N HIS A 73 18.26 6.34 1.13
CA HIS A 73 19.41 6.98 0.50
C HIS A 73 19.38 6.79 -1.03
N PRO A 74 19.32 7.88 -1.83
CA PRO A 74 19.20 7.79 -3.29
C PRO A 74 20.30 6.96 -3.95
N ASP A 75 21.57 7.16 -3.56
CA ASP A 75 22.70 6.43 -4.16
C ASP A 75 22.62 4.92 -3.91
N VAL A 76 22.23 4.51 -2.70
CA VAL A 76 22.03 3.09 -2.36
C VAL A 76 20.85 2.50 -3.14
N VAL A 77 19.77 3.26 -3.30
CA VAL A 77 18.61 2.84 -4.11
C VAL A 77 19.01 2.67 -5.58
N MET A 78 19.84 3.56 -6.12
CA MET A 78 20.36 3.46 -7.50
C MET A 78 21.25 2.24 -7.68
N GLU A 79 22.14 1.95 -6.74
CA GLU A 79 23.00 0.76 -6.80
C GLU A 79 22.16 -0.53 -6.81
N ILE A 80 21.16 -0.64 -5.91
CA ILE A 80 20.22 -1.76 -5.90
C ILE A 80 19.45 -1.85 -7.23
N SER A 81 18.96 -0.71 -7.73
CA SER A 81 18.17 -0.61 -8.96
C SER A 81 18.94 -1.06 -10.19
N SER A 82 20.25 -0.83 -10.23
CA SER A 82 21.16 -1.21 -11.32
C SER A 82 21.19 -2.72 -11.62
N ARG A 83 20.79 -3.56 -10.65
CA ARG A 83 20.77 -5.03 -10.77
C ARG A 83 19.63 -5.56 -11.66
N GLY A 84 18.77 -4.68 -12.19
CA GLY A 84 17.82 -5.03 -13.25
C GLY A 84 16.63 -5.90 -12.81
N LYS A 85 16.42 -6.05 -11.50
CA LYS A 85 15.30 -6.81 -10.93
C LYS A 85 14.01 -5.97 -10.94
N PRO A 86 12.82 -6.60 -11.13
CA PRO A 86 11.56 -5.95 -10.82
C PRO A 86 11.62 -5.33 -9.42
N THR A 87 11.37 -4.03 -9.32
CA THR A 87 11.55 -3.30 -8.06
C THR A 87 10.40 -2.35 -7.81
N ILE A 88 9.85 -2.41 -6.60
CA ILE A 88 8.92 -1.42 -6.07
C ILE A 88 9.72 -0.50 -5.13
N LEU A 89 9.84 0.77 -5.49
CA LEU A 89 10.36 1.79 -4.60
C LEU A 89 9.23 2.23 -3.67
N ALA A 90 9.22 1.71 -2.44
CA ALA A 90 8.19 2.03 -1.45
C ALA A 90 8.38 3.42 -0.81
N ILE A 91 9.49 4.08 -1.13
CA ILE A 91 9.77 5.47 -0.76
C ILE A 91 9.73 6.33 -2.02
N ASN A 92 8.95 7.41 -1.96
CA ASN A 92 8.90 8.38 -3.02
C ASN A 92 10.11 9.32 -2.95
N LEU A 93 11.06 9.12 -3.86
CA LEU A 93 12.28 9.94 -4.03
C LEU A 93 12.11 11.02 -5.11
N GLY A 94 10.90 11.19 -5.65
CA GLY A 94 10.57 12.20 -6.65
C GLY A 94 10.71 11.73 -8.10
N LEU A 95 9.95 12.37 -9.00
CA LEU A 95 9.86 11.95 -10.40
C LEU A 95 11.20 11.98 -11.15
N GLY A 96 12.07 12.94 -10.82
CA GLY A 96 13.42 13.03 -11.40
C GLY A 96 14.25 11.78 -11.08
N PHE A 97 14.20 11.30 -9.84
CA PHE A 97 14.87 10.08 -9.42
C PHE A 97 14.29 8.84 -10.12
N LEU A 98 12.96 8.75 -10.22
CA LEU A 98 12.30 7.66 -10.91
C LEU A 98 12.74 7.59 -12.38
N ASN A 99 12.79 8.71 -13.09
CA ASN A 99 13.22 8.74 -14.49
C ASN A 99 14.66 8.22 -14.65
N GLN A 100 15.58 8.63 -13.76
CA GLN A 100 16.96 8.13 -13.76
C GLN A 100 17.02 6.63 -13.45
N SER A 101 16.22 6.16 -12.50
CA SER A 101 16.13 4.74 -12.16
C SER A 101 15.61 3.91 -13.34
N LEU A 102 14.64 4.43 -14.09
CA LEU A 102 14.05 3.76 -15.26
C LEU A 102 15.02 3.66 -16.44
N GLU A 103 15.93 4.62 -16.60
CA GLU A 103 17.01 4.54 -17.59
C GLU A 103 17.96 3.37 -17.32
N LEU A 104 18.19 3.05 -16.03
CA LEU A 104 18.99 1.90 -15.62
C LEU A 104 18.21 0.59 -15.66
N ASN A 105 16.97 0.61 -15.20
CA ASN A 105 16.13 -0.57 -15.07
C ASN A 105 14.66 -0.21 -15.36
N PRO A 106 14.13 -0.61 -16.53
CA PRO A 106 12.76 -0.27 -16.93
C PRO A 106 11.69 -1.02 -16.13
N LYS A 107 12.07 -1.94 -15.23
CA LYS A 107 11.16 -2.73 -14.40
C LYS A 107 10.97 -2.15 -12.99
N ILE A 108 11.16 -0.84 -12.87
CA ILE A 108 11.00 -0.12 -11.61
C ILE A 108 9.67 0.62 -11.62
N ILE A 109 8.98 0.56 -10.49
CA ILE A 109 7.88 1.47 -10.21
C ILE A 109 8.13 2.21 -8.90
N MET A 110 7.52 3.38 -8.77
CA MET A 110 7.50 4.14 -7.54
C MET A 110 6.09 4.66 -7.33
N PRO A 111 5.21 3.86 -6.70
CA PRO A 111 3.85 4.29 -6.43
C PRO A 111 3.87 5.48 -5.47
N ILE A 112 2.94 6.42 -5.65
CA ILE A 112 2.77 7.55 -4.71
C ILE A 112 2.51 7.03 -3.30
N SER A 113 1.70 5.98 -3.20
CA SER A 113 1.48 5.18 -2.00
C SER A 113 1.31 3.72 -2.40
N MET A 114 1.90 2.82 -1.64
CA MET A 114 1.70 1.38 -1.74
C MET A 114 0.22 1.02 -1.62
N CYS A 115 -0.57 1.76 -0.83
CA CYS A 115 -2.00 1.53 -0.68
C CYS A 115 -2.86 2.10 -1.83
N ASN A 116 -2.24 2.74 -2.83
CA ASN A 116 -2.93 3.23 -4.03
C ASN A 116 -2.60 2.42 -5.28
N ALA A 117 -1.59 1.54 -5.21
CA ALA A 117 -1.14 0.78 -6.37
C ALA A 117 -2.17 -0.27 -6.80
N LEU A 118 -2.25 -0.45 -8.12
CA LEU A 118 -3.08 -1.44 -8.80
C LEU A 118 -2.19 -2.46 -9.53
N PRO A 119 -2.69 -3.68 -9.80
CA PRO A 119 -1.95 -4.71 -10.52
C PRO A 119 -2.04 -4.51 -12.04
N ASP A 120 -1.60 -3.35 -12.54
CA ASP A 120 -1.68 -2.95 -13.94
C ASP A 120 -0.37 -2.33 -14.48
N THR A 121 0.74 -2.65 -13.83
CA THR A 121 2.08 -2.11 -14.15
C THR A 121 2.67 -2.73 -15.42
N GLY A 122 2.19 -3.91 -15.82
CA GLY A 122 2.72 -4.66 -16.96
C GLY A 122 3.98 -5.47 -16.62
N ILE A 123 4.33 -5.56 -15.34
CA ILE A 123 5.44 -6.36 -14.82
C ILE A 123 4.84 -7.45 -13.93
N ASP A 124 4.86 -8.69 -14.42
CA ASP A 124 4.16 -9.83 -13.83
C ASP A 124 4.42 -10.01 -12.33
N GLU A 125 5.68 -9.86 -11.88
CA GLU A 125 6.05 -10.03 -10.47
C GLU A 125 5.43 -8.95 -9.57
N ILE A 126 5.41 -7.71 -10.06
CA ILE A 126 4.84 -6.54 -9.36
C ILE A 126 3.32 -6.63 -9.35
N ASP A 127 2.70 -6.97 -10.49
CA ASP A 127 1.25 -7.08 -10.60
C ASP A 127 0.71 -8.18 -9.68
N ARG A 128 1.39 -9.32 -9.59
CA ARG A 128 1.02 -10.40 -8.64
C ARG A 128 1.16 -10.00 -7.19
N TYR A 129 2.16 -9.19 -6.86
CA TYR A 129 2.23 -8.60 -5.53
C TYR A 129 1.02 -7.69 -5.30
N PHE A 130 0.65 -6.86 -6.28
CA PHE A 130 -0.47 -5.94 -6.15
C PHE A 130 -1.87 -6.57 -6.20
N GLU A 131 -1.98 -7.81 -6.70
CA GLU A 131 -3.19 -8.62 -6.56
C GLU A 131 -3.49 -9.00 -5.10
N LYS A 132 -2.48 -8.92 -4.21
CA LYS A 132 -2.57 -9.35 -2.81
C LYS A 132 -2.42 -8.22 -1.81
N PHE A 133 -1.62 -7.22 -2.16
CA PHE A 133 -1.35 -6.03 -1.38
C PHE A 133 -1.58 -4.80 -2.24
N GLY A 134 -2.01 -3.67 -1.71
CA GLY A 134 -2.20 -2.49 -2.57
C GLY A 134 -3.44 -1.71 -2.20
N ASN A 135 -4.17 -1.26 -3.23
CA ASN A 135 -5.48 -0.66 -3.07
C ASN A 135 -6.44 -1.61 -2.31
N PRO A 136 -6.81 -1.33 -1.04
CA PRO A 136 -7.52 -2.31 -0.23
C PRO A 136 -8.90 -2.65 -0.81
N ILE A 137 -9.25 -3.93 -0.86
CA ILE A 137 -10.55 -4.39 -1.36
C ILE A 137 -11.22 -5.17 -0.24
N TYR A 138 -12.40 -4.70 0.16
CA TYR A 138 -13.21 -5.31 1.20
C TYR A 138 -14.35 -6.12 0.60
N LYS A 139 -14.71 -7.21 1.27
CA LYS A 139 -15.92 -7.97 1.03
C LYS A 139 -16.73 -7.98 2.32
N ILE A 140 -17.85 -7.26 2.30
CA ILE A 140 -18.70 -7.04 3.46
C ILE A 140 -19.95 -7.91 3.36
N LYS A 141 -20.48 -8.33 4.51
CA LYS A 141 -21.84 -8.85 4.64
C LYS A 141 -22.58 -8.08 5.72
N LEU A 142 -23.77 -7.61 5.38
CA LEU A 142 -24.65 -6.88 6.28
C LEU A 142 -25.69 -7.82 6.90
N GLU A 143 -26.16 -7.46 8.10
CA GLU A 143 -27.30 -8.09 8.76
C GLU A 143 -28.26 -7.02 9.23
N TYR A 144 -29.55 -7.17 8.92
CA TYR A 144 -30.56 -6.19 9.31
C TYR A 144 -31.18 -6.60 10.64
N THR A 145 -31.17 -5.66 11.58
CA THR A 145 -31.91 -5.78 12.84
C THR A 145 -33.28 -5.10 12.70
N GLU A 146 -34.16 -5.32 13.67
CA GLU A 146 -35.53 -4.75 13.68
C GLU A 146 -35.56 -3.21 13.56
N ASN A 147 -34.44 -2.53 13.85
CA ASN A 147 -34.29 -1.07 13.83
C ASN A 147 -33.94 -0.48 12.45
N ASN A 148 -34.00 -1.26 11.36
CA ASN A 148 -33.70 -0.86 9.97
C ASN A 148 -32.27 -0.34 9.68
N VAL A 149 -31.40 -0.20 10.68
CA VAL A 149 -29.97 0.08 10.47
C VAL A 149 -29.22 -1.25 10.40
N PRO A 150 -28.52 -1.55 9.28
CA PRO A 150 -27.77 -2.79 9.17
C PRO A 150 -26.50 -2.76 10.03
N ILE A 151 -26.11 -3.93 10.52
CA ILE A 151 -24.84 -4.17 11.21
C ILE A 151 -23.86 -4.88 10.27
N ILE A 152 -22.57 -4.60 10.45
CA ILE A 152 -21.49 -5.24 9.70
C ILE A 152 -21.21 -6.61 10.33
N LYS A 153 -21.81 -7.67 9.80
CA LYS A 153 -21.66 -9.04 10.34
C LYS A 153 -20.30 -9.64 10.03
N ASN A 154 -19.82 -9.41 8.82
CA ASN A 154 -18.54 -9.94 8.35
C ASN A 154 -17.84 -8.94 7.45
N ALA A 155 -16.53 -8.88 7.57
CA ALA A 155 -15.67 -8.05 6.74
C ALA A 155 -14.38 -8.84 6.43
N GLU A 156 -14.19 -9.17 5.15
CA GLU A 156 -13.04 -9.92 4.65
C GLU A 156 -12.18 -9.01 3.77
N LEU A 157 -10.86 -9.05 3.94
CA LEU A 157 -9.89 -8.33 3.12
C LEU A 157 -9.40 -9.21 1.98
N ILE A 158 -9.74 -8.83 0.75
CA ILE A 158 -9.28 -9.49 -0.47
C ILE A 158 -7.88 -8.97 -0.83
N VAL A 159 -7.71 -7.65 -0.80
CA VAL A 159 -6.43 -6.93 -0.96
C VAL A 159 -6.24 -6.07 0.28
N GLU A 160 -5.06 -6.10 0.88
CA GLU A 160 -4.76 -5.36 2.11
C GLU A 160 -3.57 -4.42 1.94
N SER A 161 -3.39 -3.47 2.86
CA SER A 161 -2.17 -2.67 2.88
C SER A 161 -0.96 -3.49 3.33
N PRO A 162 0.22 -3.29 2.74
CA PRO A 162 1.40 -4.07 3.10
C PRO A 162 1.86 -3.82 4.53
N CYS A 163 1.58 -2.66 5.13
CA CYS A 163 1.88 -2.37 6.52
C CYS A 163 0.90 -3.01 7.53
N GLY A 164 -0.16 -3.65 7.05
CA GLY A 164 -1.18 -4.33 7.85
C GLY A 164 -2.23 -3.40 8.48
N ALA A 165 -2.23 -2.10 8.14
CA ALA A 165 -3.21 -1.16 8.68
C ALA A 165 -4.65 -1.57 8.36
N SER A 166 -4.93 -2.05 7.13
CA SER A 166 -6.29 -2.49 6.77
C SER A 166 -6.77 -3.63 7.68
N ASN A 167 -5.90 -4.60 7.94
CA ASN A 167 -6.19 -5.75 8.78
C ASN A 167 -6.38 -5.35 10.26
N ALA A 168 -5.57 -4.41 10.77
CA ALA A 168 -5.71 -3.93 12.14
C ALA A 168 -7.04 -3.20 12.38
N SER A 169 -7.56 -2.50 11.35
CA SER A 169 -8.79 -1.69 11.49
C SER A 169 -10.08 -2.45 11.20
N ILE A 170 -10.03 -3.64 10.59
CA ILE A 170 -11.25 -4.38 10.23
C ILE A 170 -12.02 -4.90 11.45
N ASP A 171 -11.31 -5.29 12.51
CA ASP A 171 -11.92 -5.81 13.74
C ASP A 171 -12.74 -4.73 14.47
N LEU A 172 -12.46 -3.45 14.23
CA LEU A 172 -13.16 -2.34 14.87
C LEU A 172 -14.57 -2.11 14.33
N ILE A 173 -14.83 -2.51 13.09
CA ILE A 173 -16.12 -2.31 12.42
C ILE A 173 -17.03 -3.53 12.54
N LEU A 174 -16.49 -4.71 12.88
CA LEU A 174 -17.28 -5.92 13.05
C LEU A 174 -18.30 -5.78 14.19
N GLY A 175 -19.55 -6.13 13.91
CA GLY A 175 -20.67 -6.02 14.84
C GLY A 175 -21.14 -4.58 15.10
N LYS A 176 -20.62 -3.59 14.38
CA LYS A 176 -21.06 -2.19 14.48
C LYS A 176 -22.14 -1.87 13.46
N GLU A 177 -22.95 -0.88 13.79
CA GLU A 177 -23.94 -0.31 12.88
C GLU A 177 -23.27 0.47 11.75
N VAL A 178 -23.88 0.43 10.57
CA VAL A 178 -23.47 1.18 9.38
C VAL A 178 -23.83 2.66 9.57
N THR A 179 -22.95 3.40 10.23
CA THR A 179 -23.13 4.83 10.52
C THR A 179 -21.87 5.63 10.19
N PRO A 180 -22.00 6.94 9.90
CA PRO A 180 -20.86 7.83 9.69
C PRO A 180 -19.81 7.79 10.82
N ASP A 181 -20.23 7.61 12.07
CA ASP A 181 -19.33 7.57 13.22
C ASP A 181 -18.47 6.30 13.24
N THR A 182 -19.03 5.13 12.91
CA THR A 182 -18.27 3.89 12.72
C THR A 182 -17.17 4.08 11.67
N PHE A 183 -17.49 4.76 10.57
CA PHE A 183 -16.55 5.03 9.48
C PHE A 183 -15.47 6.06 9.82
N ASN A 184 -15.82 7.10 10.58
CA ASN A 184 -14.85 8.05 11.10
C ASN A 184 -13.86 7.35 12.05
N LEU A 185 -14.35 6.49 12.95
CA LEU A 185 -13.49 5.72 13.85
C LEU A 185 -12.54 4.79 13.08
N PHE A 186 -13.05 4.11 12.06
CA PHE A 186 -12.25 3.29 11.16
C PHE A 186 -11.13 4.10 10.50
N ALA A 187 -11.45 5.26 9.92
CA ALA A 187 -10.46 6.12 9.27
C ALA A 187 -9.38 6.64 10.25
N ILE A 188 -9.79 7.02 11.47
CA ILE A 188 -8.85 7.44 12.53
C ILE A 188 -7.88 6.30 12.87
N ASN A 189 -8.38 5.07 13.00
CA ASN A 189 -7.52 3.93 13.31
C ASN A 189 -6.55 3.61 12.18
N ILE A 190 -6.98 3.64 10.92
CA ILE A 190 -6.08 3.48 9.77
C ILE A 190 -4.94 4.51 9.84
N ARG A 191 -5.25 5.77 10.16
CA ARG A 191 -4.23 6.82 10.29
C ARG A 191 -3.19 6.49 11.38
N GLN A 192 -3.64 5.96 12.52
CA GLN A 192 -2.77 5.59 13.64
C GLN A 192 -1.90 4.37 13.33
N GLU A 193 -2.45 3.42 12.59
CA GLU A 193 -1.78 2.18 12.21
C GLU A 193 -0.89 2.31 10.98
N CYS A 194 -1.08 3.36 10.18
CA CYS A 194 -0.27 3.61 9.00
C CYS A 194 1.21 3.77 9.39
N ARG A 195 2.06 3.07 8.64
CA ARG A 195 3.52 3.11 8.74
C ARG A 195 4.17 3.35 7.38
N GLU A 196 3.38 3.83 6.43
CA GLU A 196 3.93 4.24 5.16
C GLU A 196 4.87 5.43 5.39
N PRO A 197 6.09 5.41 4.82
CA PRO A 197 6.99 6.54 4.89
C PRO A 197 6.28 7.80 4.43
N VAL A 198 6.20 8.80 5.33
CA VAL A 198 5.92 10.18 4.92
C VAL A 198 6.98 10.53 3.90
N SER A 199 6.62 10.99 2.70
CA SER A 199 7.60 11.28 1.63
C SER A 199 8.74 12.09 2.24
N VAL A 200 9.92 11.50 2.35
CA VAL A 200 10.94 12.00 3.28
C VAL A 200 11.54 13.32 2.82
N LEU A 201 11.38 13.68 1.54
CA LEU A 201 12.22 14.72 0.94
C LEU A 201 11.49 15.91 0.32
N LEU A 202 10.27 15.78 -0.24
CA LEU A 202 9.77 16.84 -1.15
C LEU A 202 8.27 17.18 -1.09
N SER A 203 7.42 16.42 -0.40
CA SER A 203 5.99 16.77 -0.28
C SER A 203 5.54 16.81 1.18
N HIS A 204 4.94 17.94 1.59
CA HIS A 204 4.32 18.13 2.91
C HIS A 204 2.97 17.41 3.04
N ASP A 205 2.68 16.44 2.16
CA ASP A 205 1.41 15.74 2.18
C ASP A 205 1.44 14.63 3.24
N GLU A 206 0.46 14.69 4.15
CA GLU A 206 0.28 13.66 5.16
C GLU A 206 -0.21 12.35 4.49
N MET A 207 0.71 11.46 4.16
CA MET A 207 0.41 10.17 3.51
C MET A 207 -0.57 9.29 4.32
N SER A 208 -0.59 9.46 5.64
CA SER A 208 -1.54 8.77 6.52
C SER A 208 -2.99 9.26 6.33
N GLU A 209 -3.20 10.53 5.99
CA GLU A 209 -4.52 11.10 5.68
C GLU A 209 -5.03 10.61 4.33
N SER A 210 -4.19 10.62 3.29
CA SER A 210 -4.57 10.09 1.97
C SER A 210 -4.88 8.60 2.04
N SER A 211 -4.06 7.83 2.77
CA SER A 211 -4.27 6.40 3.03
C SER A 211 -5.58 6.14 3.77
N ALA A 212 -5.88 6.89 4.84
CA ALA A 212 -7.10 6.72 5.62
C ALA A 212 -8.36 6.99 4.78
N VAL A 213 -8.37 8.09 4.02
CA VAL A 213 -9.49 8.42 3.12
C VAL A 213 -9.64 7.33 2.07
N LYS A 214 -8.56 6.80 1.51
CA LYS A 214 -8.62 5.74 0.51
C LYS A 214 -9.23 4.44 1.07
N HIS A 215 -8.75 3.99 2.23
CA HIS A 215 -9.28 2.80 2.90
C HIS A 215 -10.77 2.97 3.20
N LEU A 216 -11.16 4.16 3.68
CA LEU A 216 -12.55 4.50 3.93
C LEU A 216 -13.41 4.44 2.67
N LEU A 217 -12.97 5.05 1.57
CA LEU A 217 -13.71 5.04 0.31
C LEU A 217 -13.91 3.62 -0.22
N ASN A 218 -12.87 2.78 -0.18
CA ASN A 218 -12.98 1.39 -0.62
C ASN A 218 -13.91 0.56 0.27
N LEU A 219 -13.94 0.85 1.59
CA LEU A 219 -14.89 0.22 2.51
C LEU A 219 -16.32 0.66 2.19
N LEU A 220 -16.56 1.95 1.97
CA LEU A 220 -17.87 2.48 1.58
C LEU A 220 -18.35 1.89 0.26
N GLU A 221 -17.47 1.76 -0.74
CA GLU A 221 -17.79 1.10 -2.02
C GLU A 221 -18.17 -0.38 -1.84
N ALA A 222 -17.51 -1.09 -0.94
CA ALA A 222 -17.85 -2.48 -0.64
C ALA A 222 -19.23 -2.60 0.03
N ILE A 223 -19.61 -1.64 0.86
CA ILE A 223 -20.94 -1.59 1.50
C ILE A 223 -22.00 -1.17 0.49
N GLU A 224 -21.73 -0.18 -0.36
CA GLU A 224 -22.64 0.26 -1.43
C GLU A 224 -22.92 -0.86 -2.43
N LYS A 225 -21.93 -1.73 -2.68
CA LYS A 225 -22.12 -2.92 -3.51
C LYS A 225 -23.05 -3.96 -2.86
N GLU A 226 -23.02 -4.09 -1.54
CA GLU A 226 -23.88 -5.02 -0.80
C GLU A 226 -25.31 -4.46 -0.65
N ASP A 227 -25.45 -3.18 -0.32
CA ASP A 227 -26.73 -2.48 -0.29
C ASP A 227 -26.62 -1.04 -0.87
N PRO A 228 -26.98 -0.86 -2.15
CA PRO A 228 -26.98 0.45 -2.79
C PRO A 228 -28.01 1.44 -2.19
N SER A 229 -29.06 0.95 -1.52
CA SER A 229 -30.14 1.80 -1.02
C SER A 229 -29.69 2.73 0.11
N LEU A 230 -28.64 2.33 0.85
CA LEU A 230 -28.02 3.14 1.90
C LEU A 230 -27.28 4.36 1.37
N PHE A 231 -26.97 4.43 0.06
CA PHE A 231 -26.15 5.47 -0.54
C PHE A 231 -26.94 6.43 -1.43
N LEU A 232 -28.28 6.37 -1.38
CA LEU A 232 -29.13 7.31 -2.12
C LEU A 232 -28.85 8.77 -1.67
N PRO A 233 -28.95 9.79 -2.56
CA PRO A 233 -28.50 11.16 -2.27
C PRO A 233 -29.11 11.85 -1.04
N ASN A 234 -30.27 11.38 -0.56
CA ASN A 234 -30.98 11.95 0.60
C ASN A 234 -30.82 11.11 1.88
N THR A 235 -29.86 10.17 1.88
CA THR A 235 -29.56 9.35 3.05
C THR A 235 -28.33 9.90 3.77
N PRO A 236 -28.22 9.75 5.10
CA PRO A 236 -27.05 10.21 5.84
C PRO A 236 -25.73 9.65 5.30
N LEU A 237 -25.75 8.39 4.83
CA LEU A 237 -24.55 7.73 4.31
C LEU A 237 -24.25 8.13 2.86
N GLY A 238 -25.26 8.38 2.04
CA GLY A 238 -25.10 8.96 0.70
C GLY A 238 -24.44 10.34 0.74
N GLU A 239 -24.91 11.24 1.61
CA GLU A 239 -24.31 12.57 1.82
C GLU A 239 -22.87 12.47 2.33
N TYR A 240 -22.64 11.59 3.33
CA TYR A 240 -21.31 11.35 3.88
C TYR A 240 -20.33 10.84 2.82
N ALA A 241 -20.71 9.80 2.07
CA ALA A 241 -19.87 9.22 1.02
C ALA A 241 -19.59 10.22 -0.10
N GLY A 242 -20.60 11.00 -0.51
CA GLY A 242 -20.44 12.08 -1.50
C GLY A 242 -19.38 13.09 -1.07
N LYS A 243 -19.48 13.61 0.16
CA LYS A 243 -18.50 14.54 0.72
C LYS A 243 -17.08 13.95 0.76
N ARG A 244 -16.92 12.70 1.20
CA ARG A 244 -15.60 12.04 1.25
C ARG A 244 -14.99 11.84 -0.14
N ARG A 245 -15.81 11.52 -1.15
CA ARG A 245 -15.37 11.39 -2.56
C ARG A 245 -14.89 12.73 -3.11
N GLU A 246 -15.58 13.82 -2.80
CA GLU A 246 -15.18 15.18 -3.21
C GLU A 246 -13.88 15.64 -2.54
N GLU A 247 -13.74 15.39 -1.23
CA GLU A 247 -12.51 15.66 -0.47
C GLU A 247 -11.31 14.93 -1.10
N PHE A 248 -11.46 13.65 -1.44
CA PHE A 248 -10.40 12.86 -2.08
C PHE A 248 -10.03 13.35 -3.47
N LYS A 249 -11.02 13.67 -4.32
CA LYS A 249 -10.77 14.23 -5.66
C LYS A 249 -10.00 15.54 -5.58
N THR A 250 -10.38 16.42 -4.67
CA THR A 250 -9.76 17.74 -4.49
C THR A 250 -8.31 17.62 -3.99
N LYS A 251 -8.02 16.65 -3.11
CA LYS A 251 -6.66 16.39 -2.62
C LYS A 251 -5.76 15.77 -3.70
N ASN A 252 -6.22 14.76 -4.45
CA ASN A 252 -5.41 14.15 -5.51
C ASN A 252 -5.13 15.10 -6.68
N LEU A 253 -6.04 16.00 -7.01
CA LEU A 253 -5.80 17.03 -8.03
C LEU A 253 -4.62 17.93 -7.65
N LYS A 254 -4.37 18.17 -6.35
CA LYS A 254 -3.21 18.93 -5.89
C LYS A 254 -1.91 18.12 -5.89
N GLN A 255 -1.99 16.80 -5.96
CA GLN A 255 -0.83 15.89 -5.99
C GLN A 255 -0.30 15.66 -7.41
N LEU A 256 -1.02 16.11 -8.43
CA LEU A 256 -0.66 16.04 -9.85
C LEU A 256 0.05 17.32 -10.35
N PHE A 257 0.15 18.37 -9.53
CA PHE A 257 0.81 19.64 -9.80
C PHE A 257 1.94 19.88 -8.81
#